data_AF-A0A842VQA1-F1
#
_entry.id   AF-A0A842VQA1-F1
#
_cell.length_a   1.000
_cell.length_b   1.000
_cell.length_c   1.000
_cell.angle_alpha   90.00
_cell.angle_beta   90.00
_cell.angle_gamma   90.00
#
_symmetry.space_group_name_H-M   'P 1'
#
loop_
_entity.id
_entity.type
_entity.pdbx_description
1 polymer ?
#
loop_
_entity_poly.entity_id
_entity_poly.type
_entity_poly.pdbx_seq_one_letter_code
_entity_poly.pdbx_strand_id
1 'polypeptide(L)'
;MKDADLKERLIELRAAGTSYENCAKELGKSKTTIINWTKELQKKIDNREYFQTQNILDQYKLTKKKRIEFLSAELDKMNSALASKNYEELCIKDLLSLREKYENELKEATKDVEYRTGEYTEFDPLADFELGKVQTEKKIPL
;
A
#
# COMPACT_ATOMS: atom_id res chain seq x y z
N MET A 1 -28.54 -15.67 -13.59
CA MET A 1 -27.53 -14.66 -13.18
C MET A 1 -27.18 -13.86 -14.42
N LYS A 2 -27.20 -12.52 -14.37
CA LYS A 2 -26.88 -11.71 -15.56
C LYS A 2 -25.37 -11.81 -15.82
N ASP A 3 -24.95 -11.65 -17.07
CA ASP A 3 -23.53 -11.73 -17.43
C ASP A 3 -22.68 -10.67 -16.70
N ALA A 4 -23.27 -9.53 -16.31
CA ALA A 4 -22.62 -8.51 -15.47
C ALA A 4 -22.25 -9.06 -14.08
N ASP A 5 -23.17 -9.74 -13.41
CA ASP A 5 -22.94 -10.33 -12.09
C ASP A 5 -21.84 -11.41 -12.15
N LEU A 6 -21.78 -12.18 -13.25
CA LEU A 6 -20.76 -13.21 -13.45
C LEU A 6 -19.37 -12.61 -13.68
N LYS A 7 -19.31 -11.47 -14.40
CA LYS A 7 -18.07 -10.72 -14.60
C LYS A 7 -17.57 -10.09 -13.30
N GLU A 8 -18.45 -9.52 -12.49
CA GLU A 8 -18.08 -9.04 -11.15
C GLU A 8 -17.61 -10.20 -10.26
N ARG A 9 -18.30 -11.34 -10.27
CA ARG A 9 -17.85 -12.53 -9.53
C ARG A 9 -16.48 -13.04 -10.00
N LEU A 10 -16.22 -13.00 -11.32
CA LEU A 10 -14.92 -13.34 -11.87
C LEU A 10 -13.81 -12.42 -11.36
N ILE A 11 -14.08 -11.12 -11.21
CA ILE A 11 -13.10 -10.16 -10.69
C ILE A 11 -12.70 -10.53 -9.25
N GLU A 12 -13.65 -10.88 -8.38
CA GLU A 12 -13.32 -11.30 -7.01
C GLU A 12 -12.50 -12.57 -6.97
N LEU A 13 -12.89 -13.58 -7.76
CA LEU A 13 -12.19 -14.87 -7.79
C LEU A 13 -10.77 -14.73 -8.32
N ARG A 14 -10.57 -13.92 -9.36
CA ARG A 14 -9.25 -13.67 -9.94
C ARG A 14 -8.36 -12.86 -9.02
N ALA A 15 -8.89 -11.82 -8.37
CA ALA A 15 -8.17 -11.05 -7.38
C ALA A 15 -7.75 -11.89 -6.16
N ALA A 16 -8.54 -12.91 -5.80
CA ALA A 16 -8.20 -13.88 -4.78
C ALA A 16 -7.19 -14.97 -5.22
N GLY A 17 -6.70 -14.93 -6.48
CA GLY A 17 -5.72 -15.89 -6.99
C GLY A 17 -6.30 -17.21 -7.49
N THR A 18 -7.62 -17.32 -7.69
CA THR A 18 -8.28 -18.56 -8.10
C THR A 18 -7.91 -18.95 -9.54
N SER A 19 -7.61 -20.23 -9.81
CA SER A 19 -7.24 -20.70 -11.15
C SER A 19 -8.36 -20.55 -12.17
N TYR A 20 -8.00 -20.48 -13.46
CA TYR A 20 -8.98 -20.39 -14.56
C TYR A 20 -9.93 -21.59 -14.61
N GLU A 21 -9.44 -22.81 -14.33
CA GLU A 21 -10.29 -23.99 -14.24
C GLU A 21 -11.34 -23.90 -13.13
N ASN A 22 -10.96 -23.39 -11.96
CA ASN A 22 -11.87 -23.29 -10.83
C ASN A 22 -12.90 -22.18 -11.04
N CYS A 23 -12.49 -21.05 -11.61
CA CYS A 23 -13.42 -19.98 -12.01
C CYS A 23 -14.44 -20.48 -13.06
N ALA A 24 -13.99 -21.28 -14.03
CA ALA A 24 -14.86 -21.87 -15.05
C ALA A 24 -15.93 -22.79 -14.44
N LYS A 25 -15.53 -23.62 -13.47
CA LYS A 25 -16.45 -24.50 -12.72
C LYS A 25 -17.45 -23.70 -11.88
N GLU A 26 -17.00 -22.70 -11.14
CA GLU A 26 -17.85 -21.91 -10.25
C GLU A 26 -18.86 -21.06 -11.03
N LEU A 27 -18.44 -20.46 -12.15
CA LEU A 27 -19.29 -19.58 -12.95
C LEU A 27 -20.10 -20.33 -14.02
N GLY A 28 -19.89 -21.63 -14.19
CA GLY A 28 -20.56 -22.44 -15.21
C GLY A 28 -20.25 -22.00 -16.65
N LYS A 29 -19.03 -21.49 -16.91
CA LYS A 29 -18.61 -20.99 -18.24
C LYS A 29 -17.39 -21.78 -18.74
N SER A 30 -17.16 -21.73 -20.05
CA SER A 30 -15.97 -22.37 -20.63
C SER A 30 -14.69 -21.67 -20.18
N LYS A 31 -13.58 -22.41 -20.08
CA LYS A 31 -12.26 -21.85 -19.77
C LYS A 31 -11.86 -20.73 -20.75
N THR A 32 -12.19 -20.88 -22.04
CA THR A 32 -11.95 -19.86 -23.07
C THR A 32 -12.71 -18.56 -22.77
N THR A 33 -13.97 -18.65 -22.35
CA THR A 33 -14.78 -17.49 -21.94
C THR A 33 -14.16 -16.77 -20.75
N ILE A 34 -13.74 -17.51 -19.73
CA ILE A 34 -13.08 -16.96 -18.55
C ILE A 34 -11.79 -16.22 -18.92
N ILE A 35 -10.96 -16.81 -19.78
CA ILE A 35 -9.71 -16.17 -20.24
C ILE A 35 -10.00 -14.87 -20.97
N ASN A 36 -10.99 -14.86 -21.87
CA ASN A 36 -11.36 -13.66 -22.61
C ASN A 36 -11.91 -12.56 -21.69
N TRP A 37 -12.79 -12.91 -20.75
CA TRP A 37 -13.30 -11.96 -19.76
C TRP A 37 -12.20 -11.46 -18.83
N THR A 38 -11.24 -12.31 -18.44
CA THR A 38 -10.11 -11.88 -17.60
C THR A 38 -9.29 -10.81 -18.33
N LYS A 39 -8.99 -11.01 -19.63
CA LYS A 39 -8.29 -9.99 -20.43
C LYS A 39 -9.04 -8.67 -20.52
N GLU A 40 -10.36 -8.74 -20.73
CA GLU A 40 -11.24 -7.56 -20.78
C GLU A 40 -11.25 -6.81 -19.44
N LEU A 41 -11.26 -7.54 -18.33
CA LEU A 41 -11.44 -7.02 -16.97
C LEU A 41 -10.12 -6.83 -16.21
N GLN A 42 -8.96 -7.01 -16.86
CA GLN A 42 -7.65 -7.05 -16.20
C GLN A 42 -7.42 -5.83 -15.30
N LYS A 43 -7.71 -4.63 -15.80
CA LYS A 43 -7.59 -3.39 -14.99
C LYS A 43 -8.44 -3.42 -13.71
N LYS A 44 -9.66 -3.97 -13.77
CA LYS A 44 -10.52 -4.08 -12.59
C LYS A 44 -9.99 -5.12 -11.60
N ILE A 45 -9.44 -6.22 -12.10
CA ILE A 45 -8.79 -7.26 -11.29
C ILE A 45 -7.57 -6.67 -10.58
N ASP A 46 -6.66 -6.03 -11.33
CA ASP A 46 -5.45 -5.40 -10.78
C ASP A 46 -5.79 -4.35 -9.72
N ASN A 47 -6.80 -3.50 -9.97
CA ASN A 47 -7.26 -2.52 -9.00
C ASN A 47 -7.79 -3.20 -7.73
N ARG A 48 -8.55 -4.28 -7.85
CA ARG A 48 -9.08 -4.99 -6.69
C ARG A 48 -7.98 -5.67 -5.88
N GLU A 49 -7.02 -6.30 -6.54
CA GLU A 49 -5.81 -6.87 -5.92
C GLU A 49 -5.02 -5.80 -5.19
N TYR A 50 -4.84 -4.62 -5.81
CA TYR A 50 -4.19 -3.47 -5.20
C TYR A 50 -4.90 -3.05 -3.90
N PHE A 51 -6.22 -2.82 -3.94
CA PHE A 51 -6.96 -2.40 -2.75
C PHE A 51 -6.98 -3.45 -1.65
N GLN A 52 -7.10 -4.75 -1.99
CA GLN A 52 -6.97 -5.83 -1.02
C GLN A 52 -5.60 -5.81 -0.34
N THR A 53 -4.54 -5.62 -1.13
CA THR A 53 -3.18 -5.51 -0.61
C THR A 53 -3.02 -4.27 0.28
N GLN A 54 -3.52 -3.11 -0.14
CA GLN A 54 -3.49 -1.89 0.69
C GLN A 54 -4.23 -2.08 2.01
N ASN A 55 -5.40 -2.73 2.00
CA ASN A 55 -6.15 -3.03 3.22
C ASN A 55 -5.37 -3.94 4.17
N ILE A 56 -4.71 -4.99 3.67
CA ILE A 56 -3.84 -5.85 4.48
C ILE A 56 -2.69 -5.02 5.08
N LEU A 57 -2.00 -4.23 4.26
CA LEU A 57 -0.91 -3.37 4.74
C LEU A 57 -1.39 -2.39 5.81
N ASP A 58 -2.58 -1.82 5.67
CA ASP A 58 -3.15 -0.90 6.65
C ASP A 58 -3.48 -1.60 7.97
N GLN A 59 -4.11 -2.79 7.90
CA GLN A 59 -4.37 -3.63 9.09
C GLN A 59 -3.12 -3.91 9.91
N TYR A 60 -1.99 -4.16 9.23
CA TYR A 60 -0.71 -4.42 9.90
C TYR A 60 0.16 -3.18 10.10
N LYS A 61 -0.33 -1.97 9.79
CA LYS A 61 0.42 -0.71 9.86
C LYS A 61 1.74 -0.75 9.07
N LEU A 62 1.74 -1.46 7.94
CA LEU A 62 2.88 -1.61 7.02
C LEU A 62 2.73 -0.78 5.75
N THR A 63 1.79 0.16 5.72
CA THR A 63 1.65 1.10 4.59
C THR A 63 2.91 1.96 4.45
N LYS A 64 3.13 2.49 3.25
CA LYS A 64 4.27 3.38 2.96
C LYS A 64 4.36 4.55 3.95
N LYS A 65 3.22 5.17 4.29
CA LYS A 65 3.13 6.24 5.28
C LYS A 65 3.53 5.77 6.68
N LYS A 66 3.02 4.61 7.12
CA LYS A 66 3.37 4.05 8.44
C LYS A 66 4.84 3.63 8.53
N ARG A 67 5.42 3.15 7.44
CA ARG A 67 6.86 2.86 7.35
C ARG A 67 7.70 4.14 7.49
N ILE A 68 7.30 5.22 6.82
CA ILE A 68 7.95 6.53 6.96
C ILE A 68 7.87 7.01 8.41
N GLU A 69 6.68 6.99 9.02
CA GLU A 69 6.48 7.35 10.44
C GLU A 69 7.40 6.53 11.37
N PHE A 70 7.46 5.22 11.17
CA PHE A 70 8.31 4.32 11.95
C PHE A 70 9.80 4.66 11.80
N LEU A 71 10.30 4.76 10.56
CA LEU A 71 11.71 5.05 10.29
C LEU A 71 12.12 6.41 10.86
N SER A 72 11.28 7.44 10.70
CA SER A 72 11.52 8.77 11.26
C SER A 72 11.60 8.75 12.79
N ALA A 73 10.67 8.05 13.46
CA ALA A 73 10.67 7.95 14.92
C ALA A 73 11.90 7.21 15.46
N GLU A 74 12.33 6.13 14.81
CA GLU A 74 13.54 5.40 15.21
C GLU A 74 14.82 6.20 14.99
N LEU A 75 14.91 6.93 13.87
CA LEU A 75 16.04 7.83 13.61
C LEU A 75 16.15 8.95 14.65
N ASP A 76 15.02 9.52 15.08
CA ASP A 76 15.00 10.56 16.13
C ASP A 76 15.53 10.03 17.47
N LYS A 77 15.12 8.82 17.87
CA LYS A 77 15.65 8.13 19.06
C LYS A 77 17.15 7.88 18.95
N MET A 78 17.62 7.41 17.78
CA MET A 78 19.05 7.18 17.55
C MET A 78 19.85 8.48 17.63
N ASN A 79 19.36 9.56 17.04
CA ASN A 79 19.99 10.88 17.10
C ASN A 79 20.08 11.40 18.54
N SER A 80 19.00 11.26 19.30
CA SER A 80 18.98 11.62 20.73
C SER A 80 19.98 10.81 21.55
N ALA A 81 20.08 9.49 21.29
CA ALA A 81 21.06 8.63 21.96
C ALA A 81 22.50 9.04 21.60
N LEU A 82 22.79 9.32 20.33
CA LEU A 82 24.11 9.75 19.86
C LEU A 82 24.53 11.10 20.43
N ALA A 83 23.59 12.05 20.58
CA ALA A 83 23.88 13.37 21.14
C ALA A 83 24.33 13.31 22.61
N SER A 84 24.02 12.23 23.32
CA SER A 84 24.26 12.09 24.77
C SER A 84 25.50 11.27 25.14
N LYS A 85 26.20 10.64 24.17
CA LYS A 85 27.24 9.63 24.42
C LYS A 85 28.63 9.99 23.90
N ASN A 86 29.67 9.40 24.51
CA ASN A 86 31.06 9.48 24.05
C ASN A 86 31.36 8.47 22.95
N TYR A 87 31.91 8.92 21.83
CA TYR A 87 32.11 8.17 20.56
C TYR A 87 33.01 6.93 20.61
N GLU A 88 33.62 6.58 21.74
CA GLU A 88 34.57 5.47 21.85
C GLU A 88 33.91 4.10 22.15
N GLU A 89 32.59 4.05 22.32
CA GLU A 89 31.85 2.80 22.60
C GLU A 89 31.58 1.98 21.32
N LEU A 90 31.81 0.65 21.36
CA LEU A 90 31.51 -0.27 20.24
C LEU A 90 30.04 -0.19 19.79
N CYS A 91 29.11 -0.01 20.73
CA CYS A 91 27.68 0.12 20.44
C CYS A 91 27.34 1.38 19.62
N ILE A 92 28.17 2.43 19.66
CA ILE A 92 27.94 3.66 18.89
C ILE A 92 28.24 3.42 17.41
N LYS A 93 29.29 2.65 17.10
CA LYS A 93 29.61 2.26 15.72
C LYS A 93 28.46 1.47 15.09
N ASP A 94 27.92 0.51 15.82
CA ASP A 94 26.77 -0.30 15.36
C ASP A 94 25.52 0.57 15.17
N LEU A 95 25.25 1.48 16.12
CA LEU A 95 24.12 2.41 16.03
C LEU A 95 24.25 3.37 14.83
N LEU A 96 25.44 3.89 14.55
CA LEU A 96 25.70 4.72 13.38
C LEU A 96 25.46 3.95 12.07
N SER A 97 25.88 2.69 11.99
CA SER A 97 25.63 1.85 10.82
C SER A 97 24.13 1.58 10.61
N LEU A 98 23.39 1.36 11.70
CA LEU A 98 21.95 1.16 11.67
C LEU A 98 21.22 2.45 11.26
N ARG A 99 21.69 3.59 11.75
CA ARG A 99 21.18 4.91 11.38
C ARG A 99 21.33 5.17 9.89
N GLU A 100 22.53 4.95 9.34
CA GLU A 100 22.79 5.09 7.90
C GLU A 100 21.85 4.21 7.06
N LYS A 101 21.64 2.96 7.49
CA LYS A 101 20.69 2.06 6.84
C LYS A 101 19.27 2.64 6.84
N TYR A 102 18.78 3.12 7.98
CA TYR A 102 17.42 3.66 8.11
C TYR A 102 17.24 4.96 7.35
N GLU A 103 18.26 5.82 7.29
CA GLU A 103 18.26 7.03 6.46
C GLU A 103 18.11 6.68 4.97
N ASN A 104 18.82 5.65 4.49
CA ASN A 104 18.73 5.21 3.10
C ASN A 104 17.36 4.58 2.80
N GLU A 105 16.82 3.76 3.69
CA GLU A 105 15.46 3.22 3.54
C GLU A 105 14.39 4.32 3.54
N LEU A 106 14.58 5.36 4.35
CA LEU A 106 13.67 6.51 4.40
C LEU A 106 13.73 7.30 3.09
N LYS A 107 14.94 7.60 2.58
CA LYS A 107 15.13 8.28 1.29
C LYS A 107 14.42 7.55 0.15
N GLU A 108 14.58 6.23 0.06
CA GLU A 108 13.89 5.42 -0.94
C GLU A 108 12.38 5.45 -0.77
N ALA A 109 11.89 5.38 0.47
CA ALA A 109 10.46 5.47 0.77
C ALA A 109 9.88 6.85 0.40
N THR A 110 10.66 7.92 0.41
CA THR A 110 10.18 9.27 0.10
C THR A 110 10.42 9.73 -1.33
N LYS A 111 11.14 8.96 -2.16
CA LYS A 111 11.59 9.43 -3.48
C LYS A 111 10.49 9.89 -4.43
N ASP A 112 9.30 9.29 -4.33
CA ASP A 112 8.16 9.60 -5.21
C ASP A 112 7.31 10.77 -4.68
N VAL A 113 7.66 11.32 -3.52
CA VAL A 113 6.94 12.42 -2.88
C VAL A 113 7.59 13.73 -3.32
N GLU A 114 6.96 14.38 -4.29
CA GLU A 114 7.44 15.63 -4.87
C GLU A 114 6.41 16.76 -4.70
N TYR A 115 6.92 17.96 -4.44
CA TYR A 115 6.13 19.17 -4.48
C TYR A 115 5.87 19.58 -5.94
N ARG A 116 4.60 19.56 -6.37
CA ARG A 116 4.23 19.73 -7.79
C ARG A 116 3.53 21.04 -8.11
N THR A 117 2.87 21.66 -7.15
CA THR A 117 1.89 22.73 -7.40
C THR A 117 2.46 24.13 -7.23
N GLY A 118 3.60 24.31 -6.56
CA GLY A 118 4.13 25.66 -6.27
C GLY A 118 3.36 26.40 -5.18
N GLU A 119 2.21 25.87 -4.75
CA GLU A 119 1.36 26.38 -3.67
C GLU A 119 1.53 25.56 -2.38
N TYR A 120 1.89 26.23 -1.28
CA TYR A 120 1.93 25.61 0.03
C TYR A 120 0.55 25.70 0.67
N THR A 121 -0.08 24.56 0.88
CA THR A 121 -1.22 24.42 1.77
C THR A 121 -0.70 23.91 3.11
N GLU A 122 -1.00 24.64 4.18
CA GLU A 122 -0.67 24.20 5.53
C GLU A 122 -1.38 22.87 5.83
N PHE A 123 -0.66 21.92 6.43
CA PHE A 123 -1.23 20.63 6.80
C PHE A 123 -2.20 20.82 7.97
N ASP A 124 -3.50 20.60 7.74
CA ASP A 124 -4.53 20.58 8.78
C ASP A 124 -4.86 19.13 9.12
N PRO A 125 -4.38 18.60 10.27
CA PRO A 125 -4.55 17.21 10.63
C PRO A 125 -6.02 16.76 10.72
N LEU A 126 -6.94 17.68 11.07
CA LEU A 126 -8.37 17.36 11.23
C LEU A 126 -9.06 17.31 9.87
N ALA A 127 -8.83 18.31 9.01
CA ALA A 127 -9.42 18.35 7.67
C ALA A 127 -8.88 17.23 6.76
N ASP A 128 -7.56 16.98 6.82
CA ASP A 128 -6.91 15.97 5.97
C ASP A 128 -7.23 14.52 6.39
N PHE A 129 -7.51 14.29 7.68
CA PHE A 129 -7.94 12.98 8.18
C PHE A 129 -9.36 12.63 7.68
N GLU A 130 -10.27 13.58 7.66
CA GLU A 130 -11.63 13.39 7.15
C GLU A 130 -11.64 13.18 5.62
N LEU A 131 -10.78 13.88 4.88
CA LEU A 131 -10.53 13.62 3.45
C LEU A 131 -10.06 12.18 3.18
N GLY A 132 -9.22 11.62 4.07
CA GLY A 132 -8.77 10.23 4.02
C GLY A 132 -9.91 9.22 4.14
N LYS A 133 -10.91 9.51 5.00
CA LYS A 133 -12.11 8.67 5.14
C LYS A 133 -13.05 8.78 3.94
N VAL A 134 -13.24 10.00 3.39
CA VAL A 134 -14.11 10.24 2.23
C VAL A 134 -13.59 9.49 0.97
N GLN A 135 -12.27 9.34 0.82
CA GLN A 135 -11.71 8.54 -0.28
C GLN A 135 -11.97 7.03 -0.12
N THR A 136 -12.02 6.52 1.11
CA THR A 136 -12.39 5.12 1.39
C THR A 136 -13.90 4.86 1.27
N GLU A 137 -14.72 5.90 1.41
CA GLU A 137 -16.20 5.81 1.37
C GLU A 137 -16.82 6.12 -0.01
N LYS A 138 -16.02 6.49 -1.03
CA LYS A 138 -16.51 6.60 -2.41
C LYS A 138 -16.84 5.21 -2.97
N LYS A 139 -18.04 4.75 -2.63
CA LYS A 139 -18.86 3.69 -3.22
C LYS A 139 -18.29 3.17 -4.54
N ILE A 140 -17.90 1.89 -4.52
CA ILE A 140 -17.96 1.03 -5.70
C ILE A 140 -19.40 1.16 -6.24
N PRO A 141 -19.63 1.74 -7.43
CA PRO A 141 -20.96 1.75 -7.99
C PRO A 141 -21.33 0.32 -8.36
N LEU A 142 -22.49 -0.13 -7.83
CA LEU A 142 -23.19 -1.37 -8.22
C LEU A 142 -23.41 -1.43 -9.73
#